data_AF-A0AA43HEF7-F1
#
_entry.id   AF-A0AA43HEF7-F1
#
_cell.length_a   1.000
_cell.length_b   1.000
_cell.length_c   1.000
_cell.angle_alpha   90.00
_cell.angle_beta   90.00
_cell.angle_gamma   90.00
#
_symmetry.space_group_name_H-M   'P 1'
#
loop_
_entity.id
_entity.type
_entity.pdbx_description
1 polymer ?
#
loop_
_entity_poly.entity_id
_entity_poly.type
_entity_poly.pdbx_seq_one_letter_code
_entity_poly.pdbx_strand_id
1 'polypeptide(L)'
;MEKCNKCGTTATENAKFCTNCGHRLSATETTPQIDYKKILISIVGIAAIMLAIFFIQRVILHKAMSKSMVLNVALVETAKEVNKTCPFMIDQETRLDNLIVLPNNILQYNYTLLTINEETTDLEELKNNLQKNLTNHIRTNPDMQFYRDHEVSFNYYYRDAAMNHLFTISITPKMYKRNAKKEYTTVS
;
A
#
# COMPACT_ATOMS: atom_id res chain seq x y z
N MET A 1 -31.22 -45.62 -43.73
CA MET A 1 -32.50 -46.34 -43.53
C MET A 1 -32.23 -47.59 -42.70
N GLU A 2 -32.55 -47.56 -41.41
CA GLU A 2 -32.44 -48.73 -40.54
C GLU A 2 -33.68 -49.62 -40.67
N LYS A 3 -33.49 -50.94 -40.63
CA LYS A 3 -34.60 -51.90 -40.61
C LYS A 3 -35.06 -52.09 -39.17
N CYS A 4 -36.37 -52.15 -38.96
CA CYS A 4 -36.93 -52.49 -37.66
C CYS A 4 -36.41 -53.85 -37.20
N ASN A 5 -35.78 -53.90 -36.03
CA ASN A 5 -35.27 -55.13 -35.41
C ASN A 5 -36.35 -56.17 -35.08
N LYS A 6 -37.64 -55.78 -35.07
CA LYS A 6 -38.77 -56.67 -34.76
C LYS A 6 -39.45 -57.25 -35.99
N CYS A 7 -39.71 -56.44 -37.03
CA CYS A 7 -40.48 -56.89 -38.21
C CYS A 7 -39.73 -56.75 -39.55
N GLY A 8 -38.50 -56.23 -39.54
CA GLY A 8 -37.65 -56.11 -40.72
C GLY A 8 -38.04 -55.00 -41.70
N THR A 9 -39.15 -54.29 -41.48
CA THR A 9 -39.56 -53.16 -42.35
C THR A 9 -38.57 -52.00 -42.23
N THR A 10 -38.17 -51.43 -43.37
CA THR A 10 -37.32 -50.23 -43.42
C THR A 10 -38.04 -49.04 -42.83
N ALA A 11 -37.44 -48.42 -41.82
CA ALA A 11 -37.98 -47.23 -41.19
C ALA A 11 -37.52 -45.96 -41.91
N THR A 12 -38.36 -44.93 -41.86
CA THR A 12 -37.99 -43.56 -42.27
C THR A 12 -36.94 -42.99 -41.31
N GLU A 13 -36.10 -42.10 -41.81
CA GLU A 13 -35.03 -41.48 -41.02
C GLU A 13 -35.61 -40.78 -39.78
N ASN A 14 -35.10 -41.10 -38.59
CA ASN A 14 -35.56 -40.60 -37.29
C ASN A 14 -36.96 -41.03 -36.82
N ALA A 15 -37.56 -42.08 -37.40
CA ALA A 15 -38.83 -42.62 -36.92
C ALA A 15 -38.69 -43.17 -35.49
N LYS A 16 -39.41 -42.59 -34.53
CA LYS A 16 -39.41 -43.05 -33.13
C LYS A 16 -40.15 -44.39 -32.95
N PHE A 17 -41.06 -44.72 -33.86
CA PHE A 17 -41.85 -45.95 -33.85
C PHE A 17 -41.97 -46.51 -35.26
N CYS A 18 -41.95 -47.84 -35.38
CA CYS A 18 -42.17 -48.54 -36.63
C CYS A 18 -43.63 -48.40 -37.06
N THR A 19 -43.87 -47.83 -38.24
CA THR A 19 -45.21 -47.59 -38.79
C THR A 19 -45.97 -48.88 -39.13
N ASN A 20 -45.28 -50.01 -39.27
CA ASN A 20 -45.90 -51.29 -39.61
C ASN A 20 -46.27 -52.13 -38.37
N CYS A 21 -45.40 -52.24 -37.37
CA CYS A 21 -45.63 -53.10 -36.20
C CYS A 21 -45.76 -52.37 -34.85
N GLY A 22 -45.65 -51.03 -34.84
CA GLY A 22 -45.77 -50.20 -33.64
C GLY A 22 -44.59 -50.30 -32.67
N HIS A 23 -43.55 -51.07 -32.95
CA HIS A 23 -42.38 -51.19 -32.06
C HIS A 23 -41.57 -49.90 -32.05
N ARG A 24 -41.14 -49.46 -30.86
CA ARG A 24 -40.31 -48.27 -30.68
C ARG A 24 -38.91 -48.54 -31.24
N LEU A 25 -38.45 -47.70 -32.15
CA LEU A 25 -37.09 -47.76 -32.67
C LEU A 25 -36.24 -46.85 -31.79
N SER A 26 -35.33 -47.44 -31.01
CA SER A 26 -34.48 -46.67 -30.10
C SER A 26 -33.50 -45.82 -30.90
N ALA A 27 -33.70 -44.50 -30.89
CA ALA A 27 -32.61 -43.58 -31.17
C ALA A 27 -31.61 -43.70 -30.00
N THR A 28 -30.40 -44.18 -30.29
CA THR A 28 -29.32 -44.19 -29.31
C THR A 28 -28.98 -42.75 -28.94
N GLU A 29 -29.41 -42.31 -27.76
CA GLU A 29 -29.03 -41.02 -27.19
C GLU A 29 -27.55 -41.07 -26.80
N THR A 30 -26.66 -40.73 -27.72
CA THR A 30 -25.27 -40.44 -27.38
C THR A 30 -25.22 -39.05 -26.74
N THR A 31 -25.54 -38.96 -25.46
CA THR A 31 -25.24 -37.76 -24.68
C THR A 31 -23.71 -37.55 -24.63
N PRO A 32 -23.20 -36.33 -24.84
CA PRO A 32 -21.78 -36.05 -24.72
C PRO A 32 -21.34 -36.37 -23.28
N GLN A 33 -20.56 -37.44 -23.12
CA GLN A 33 -19.94 -37.83 -21.85
C GLN A 33 -18.84 -36.82 -21.51
N ILE A 34 -19.22 -35.71 -20.90
CA ILE A 34 -18.30 -34.72 -20.34
C ILE A 34 -17.49 -35.42 -19.23
N ASP A 35 -16.16 -35.48 -19.36
CA ASP A 35 -15.25 -36.08 -18.37
C ASP A 35 -15.16 -35.20 -17.11
N TYR A 36 -16.18 -35.36 -16.27
CA TYR A 36 -16.35 -34.65 -15.00
C TYR A 36 -15.18 -34.89 -14.04
N LYS A 37 -14.44 -36.00 -14.16
CA LYS A 37 -13.24 -36.25 -13.35
C LYS A 37 -12.13 -35.27 -13.68
N LYS A 38 -11.87 -34.99 -14.96
CA LYS A 38 -10.86 -33.99 -15.37
C LYS A 38 -11.26 -32.57 -14.97
N ILE A 39 -12.53 -32.22 -15.13
CA ILE A 39 -13.05 -30.91 -14.72
C ILE A 39 -12.98 -30.75 -13.19
N LEU A 40 -13.34 -31.79 -12.44
CA LEU A 40 -13.28 -31.78 -10.98
C LEU A 40 -11.84 -31.61 -10.46
N ILE A 41 -10.86 -32.30 -11.06
CA ILE A 41 -9.44 -32.15 -10.70
C ILE A 41 -8.96 -30.71 -10.95
N SER A 42 -9.35 -30.11 -12.09
CA SER A 42 -9.02 -28.72 -12.41
C SER A 42 -9.64 -27.73 -11.41
N ILE A 43 -10.90 -27.91 -11.02
CA ILE A 43 -11.59 -27.05 -10.04
C ILE A 43 -10.93 -27.17 -8.66
N VAL A 44 -10.62 -28.40 -8.22
CA VAL A 44 -9.95 -28.63 -6.93
C VAL A 44 -8.56 -28.00 -6.92
N GLY A 45 -7.81 -28.10 -8.02
CA GLY A 45 -6.50 -27.45 -8.17
C GLY A 45 -6.59 -25.92 -8.06
N ILE A 46 -7.55 -25.30 -8.73
CA ILE A 46 -7.78 -23.84 -8.65
C ILE A 46 -8.20 -23.42 -7.25
N ALA A 47 -9.10 -24.16 -6.61
CA ALA A 47 -9.55 -23.89 -5.24
C ALA A 47 -8.40 -23.98 -4.22
N ALA A 48 -7.51 -24.97 -4.37
CA ALA A 48 -6.34 -25.12 -3.51
C ALA A 48 -5.35 -23.94 -3.66
N ILE A 49 -5.15 -23.44 -4.87
CA ILE A 49 -4.30 -22.26 -5.13
C ILE A 49 -4.91 -20.99 -4.52
N MET A 50 -6.22 -20.78 -4.66
CA MET A 50 -6.90 -19.63 -4.04
C MET A 50 -6.79 -19.66 -2.51
N LEU A 51 -6.93 -20.83 -1.89
CA LEU A 51 -6.73 -21.01 -0.46
C LEU A 51 -5.29 -20.67 -0.04
N ALA A 52 -4.30 -21.17 -0.78
CA ALA A 52 -2.89 -20.84 -0.51
C ALA A 52 -2.62 -19.33 -0.61
N ILE A 53 -3.16 -18.66 -1.64
CA ILE A 53 -3.06 -17.20 -1.79
C ILE A 53 -3.72 -16.47 -0.61
N PHE A 54 -4.90 -16.90 -0.16
CA PHE A 54 -5.58 -16.32 1.00
C PHE A 54 -4.74 -16.42 2.28
N PHE A 55 -4.12 -17.58 2.54
CA PHE A 55 -3.22 -17.76 3.68
C PHE A 55 -1.96 -16.89 3.57
N ILE A 56 -1.37 -16.78 2.37
CA ILE A 56 -0.20 -15.91 2.13
C ILE A 56 -0.58 -14.44 2.35
N GLN A 57 -1.72 -13.99 1.82
CA GLN A 57 -2.24 -12.63 2.02
C GLN A 57 -2.50 -12.34 3.51
N ARG A 58 -3.09 -13.30 4.26
CA ARG A 58 -3.28 -13.20 5.71
C ARG A 58 -1.97 -13.02 6.46
N VAL A 59 -0.92 -13.78 6.12
CA VAL A 59 0.41 -13.67 6.77
C VAL A 59 1.07 -12.32 6.45
N ILE A 60 1.00 -11.85 5.19
CA ILE A 60 1.53 -10.53 4.79
C ILE A 60 0.80 -9.41 5.53
N LEU A 61 -0.53 -9.46 5.60
CA LEU A 61 -1.34 -8.48 6.32
C LEU A 61 -1.03 -8.48 7.83
N HIS A 62 -0.88 -9.65 8.44
CA HIS A 62 -0.55 -9.76 9.87
C HIS A 62 0.84 -9.18 10.18
N LYS A 63 1.84 -9.44 9.33
CA LYS A 63 3.17 -8.83 9.45
C LYS A 63 3.14 -7.31 9.25
N ALA A 64 2.44 -6.83 8.21
CA ALA A 64 2.30 -5.40 7.93
C ALA A 64 1.59 -4.65 9.07
N MET A 65 0.53 -5.24 9.64
CA MET A 65 -0.23 -4.69 10.76
C MET A 65 0.60 -4.65 12.06
N SER A 66 1.40 -5.69 12.32
CA SER A 66 2.29 -5.69 13.50
C SER A 66 3.41 -4.65 13.39
N LYS A 67 3.99 -4.47 12.18
CA LYS A 67 5.05 -3.48 11.93
C LYS A 67 4.53 -2.05 12.07
N SER A 68 3.35 -1.76 11.52
CA SER A 68 2.75 -0.42 11.61
C SER A 68 2.35 -0.05 13.05
N MET A 69 1.86 -1.02 13.83
CA MET A 69 1.50 -0.81 15.24
C MET A 69 2.73 -0.49 16.11
N VAL A 70 3.81 -1.26 15.99
CA VAL A 70 5.05 -1.02 16.75
C VAL A 70 5.65 0.35 16.42
N LEU A 71 5.68 0.72 15.13
CA LEU A 71 6.14 2.03 14.71
C LEU A 71 5.27 3.16 15.26
N ASN A 72 3.94 3.03 15.20
CA ASN A 72 3.03 4.04 15.71
C ASN A 72 3.23 4.26 17.21
N VAL A 73 3.34 3.17 18.00
CA VAL A 73 3.64 3.25 19.44
C VAL A 73 4.97 3.97 19.69
N ALA A 74 6.01 3.65 18.92
CA ALA A 74 7.32 4.29 19.06
C ALA A 74 7.28 5.80 18.75
N LEU A 75 6.55 6.21 17.70
CA LEU A 75 6.37 7.62 17.36
C LEU A 75 5.59 8.38 18.44
N VAL A 76 4.53 7.77 18.96
CA VAL A 76 3.70 8.36 20.03
C VAL A 76 4.51 8.52 21.30
N GLU A 77 5.29 7.52 21.70
CA GLU A 77 6.11 7.62 22.91
C GLU A 77 7.26 8.64 22.71
N THR A 78 7.86 8.70 21.52
CA THR A 78 8.83 9.76 21.17
C THR A 78 8.22 11.15 21.36
N ALA A 79 7.05 11.39 20.75
CA ALA A 79 6.39 12.69 20.85
C ALA A 79 6.04 13.01 22.30
N LYS A 80 5.52 12.04 23.05
CA LYS A 80 5.19 12.19 24.47
C LYS A 80 6.41 12.53 25.32
N GLU A 81 7.54 11.86 25.11
CA GLU A 81 8.77 12.12 25.87
C GLU A 81 9.32 13.51 25.58
N VAL A 82 9.45 13.89 24.31
CA VAL A 82 9.91 15.23 23.91
C VAL A 82 8.97 16.30 24.45
N ASN A 83 7.66 16.06 24.39
CA ASN A 83 6.66 17.01 24.86
C ASN A 83 6.70 17.26 26.38
N LYS A 84 7.33 16.38 27.19
CA LYS A 84 7.52 16.63 28.63
C LYS A 84 8.42 17.83 28.90
N THR A 85 9.36 18.10 27.99
CA THR A 85 10.28 19.24 28.10
C THR A 85 9.86 20.41 27.22
N CYS A 86 8.79 20.25 26.43
CA CYS A 86 8.27 21.32 25.58
C CYS A 86 7.33 22.28 26.36
N PRO A 87 7.25 23.55 25.94
CA PRO A 87 8.04 24.17 24.89
C PRO A 87 9.49 24.44 25.36
N PHE A 88 10.48 24.28 24.47
CA PHE A 88 11.87 24.66 24.77
C PHE A 88 12.56 25.31 23.57
N MET A 89 13.58 26.13 23.88
CA MET A 89 14.36 26.85 22.87
C MET A 89 15.38 25.91 22.21
N ILE A 90 15.33 25.82 20.88
CA ILE A 90 16.36 25.12 20.09
C ILE A 90 17.60 25.98 19.96
N ASP A 91 17.36 27.27 19.70
CA ASP A 91 18.35 28.33 19.63
C ASP A 91 17.71 29.63 20.15
N GLN A 92 18.35 30.78 19.92
CA GLN A 92 17.88 32.08 20.44
C GLN A 92 16.55 32.54 19.84
N GLU A 93 16.21 32.09 18.64
CA GLU A 93 15.09 32.62 17.84
C GLU A 93 14.02 31.56 17.53
N THR A 94 14.39 30.27 17.65
CA THR A 94 13.54 29.13 17.32
C THR A 94 13.15 28.37 18.58
N ARG A 95 11.85 28.30 18.85
CA ARG A 95 11.28 27.48 19.92
C ARG A 95 10.60 26.26 19.32
N LEU A 96 10.87 25.08 19.87
CA LEU A 96 10.06 23.90 19.61
C LEU A 96 8.90 23.88 20.60
N ASP A 97 7.68 23.91 20.09
CA ASP A 97 6.47 23.99 20.92
C ASP A 97 5.95 22.62 21.32
N ASN A 98 5.92 21.68 20.38
CA ASN A 98 5.59 20.28 20.60
C ASN A 98 5.84 19.42 19.34
N LEU A 99 5.78 18.10 19.54
CA LEU A 99 5.65 17.09 18.50
C LEU A 99 4.23 16.54 18.50
N ILE A 100 3.73 16.22 17.31
CA ILE A 100 2.49 15.46 17.12
C ILE A 100 2.72 14.33 16.11
N VAL A 101 2.01 13.22 16.29
CA VAL A 101 2.01 12.10 15.34
C VAL A 101 0.76 12.23 14.46
N LEU A 102 0.98 12.30 13.15
CA LEU A 102 -0.07 12.35 12.14
C LEU A 102 -0.22 10.96 11.47
N PRO A 103 -1.32 10.71 10.73
CA PRO A 103 -1.48 9.49 9.95
C PRO A 103 -0.31 9.25 8.99
N ASN A 104 -0.16 8.01 8.51
CA ASN A 104 0.88 7.61 7.54
C ASN A 104 2.33 7.80 8.03
N ASN A 105 2.59 7.55 9.32
CA ASN A 105 3.92 7.60 9.94
C ASN A 105 4.59 8.98 9.79
N ILE A 106 3.81 10.05 9.94
CA ILE A 106 4.32 11.41 9.89
C ILE A 106 4.55 11.89 11.33
N LEU A 107 5.80 12.21 11.67
CA LEU A 107 6.13 12.93 12.89
C LEU A 107 6.24 14.41 12.57
N GLN A 108 5.35 15.22 13.15
CA GLN A 108 5.36 16.66 12.94
C GLN A 108 5.95 17.38 14.15
N TYR A 109 6.95 18.22 13.88
CA TYR A 109 7.53 19.17 14.81
C TYR A 109 6.89 20.54 14.56
N ASN A 110 6.33 21.14 15.61
CA ASN A 110 5.74 22.47 15.54
C ASN A 110 6.69 23.49 16.18
N TYR A 111 7.17 24.43 15.38
CA TYR A 111 8.11 25.47 15.78
C TYR A 111 7.47 26.85 15.74
N THR A 112 7.91 27.70 16.67
CA THR A 112 7.65 29.15 16.63
C THR A 112 8.97 29.88 16.40
N LEU A 113 9.00 30.76 15.39
CA LEU A 113 10.08 31.74 15.17
C LEU A 113 9.71 33.03 15.89
N LEU A 114 10.46 33.37 16.95
CA LEU A 114 10.09 34.44 17.90
C LEU A 114 10.35 35.85 17.38
N THR A 115 11.37 36.03 16.54
CA THR A 115 11.90 37.33 16.11
C THR A 115 11.85 37.56 14.61
N ILE A 116 11.10 36.73 13.87
CA ILE A 116 11.03 36.85 12.41
C ILE A 116 10.26 38.10 11.98
N ASN A 117 10.82 38.82 11.02
CA ASN A 117 10.15 39.94 10.35
C ASN A 117 9.86 39.54 8.90
N GLU A 118 8.60 39.18 8.63
CA GLU A 118 8.14 38.70 7.32
C GLU A 118 8.32 39.73 6.19
N GLU A 119 8.33 41.03 6.46
CA GLU A 119 8.51 42.07 5.43
C GLU A 119 9.96 42.10 4.89
N THR A 120 10.90 41.68 5.72
CA THR A 120 12.35 41.74 5.42
C THR A 120 12.98 40.37 5.19
N THR A 121 12.27 39.30 5.57
CA THR A 121 12.77 37.93 5.47
C THR A 121 12.24 37.27 4.21
N ASP A 122 13.13 36.78 3.36
CA ASP A 122 12.76 35.89 2.26
C ASP A 122 12.39 34.50 2.84
N LEU A 123 11.09 34.27 3.01
CA LEU A 123 10.56 33.03 3.57
C LEU A 123 10.85 31.81 2.68
N GLU A 124 10.95 31.98 1.36
CA GLU A 124 11.25 30.87 0.46
C GLU A 124 12.74 30.51 0.51
N GLU A 125 13.65 31.48 0.58
CA GLU A 125 15.07 31.23 0.81
C GLU A 125 15.29 30.51 2.15
N LEU A 126 14.69 31.03 3.24
CA LEU A 126 14.77 30.43 4.57
C LEU A 126 14.27 28.98 4.56
N LYS A 127 13.08 28.73 4.01
CA LYS A 127 12.49 27.40 3.87
C LYS A 127 13.37 26.44 3.06
N ASN A 128 13.97 26.90 1.96
CA ASN A 128 14.85 26.09 1.13
C ASN A 128 16.14 25.70 1.86
N ASN A 129 16.74 26.66 2.57
CA ASN A 129 17.94 26.43 3.38
C ASN A 129 17.66 25.46 4.53
N LEU A 130 16.56 25.66 5.27
CA LEU A 130 16.12 24.74 6.32
C LEU A 130 15.84 23.35 5.76
N GLN A 131 15.14 23.23 4.63
CA GLN A 131 14.86 21.94 4.01
C GLN A 131 16.13 21.17 3.68
N LYS A 132 17.15 21.85 3.12
CA LYS A 132 18.44 21.23 2.81
C LYS A 132 19.12 20.73 4.08
N ASN A 133 19.18 21.56 5.12
CA ASN A 133 19.82 21.22 6.39
C ASN A 133 19.11 20.07 7.11
N LEU A 134 17.78 20.15 7.23
CA LEU A 134 16.95 19.12 7.85
C LEU A 134 17.02 17.79 7.09
N THR A 135 16.99 17.83 5.75
CA THR A 135 17.12 16.61 4.94
C THR A 135 18.49 15.97 5.15
N ASN A 136 19.56 16.77 5.19
CA ASN A 136 20.90 16.26 5.46
C ASN A 136 21.03 15.70 6.88
N HIS A 137 20.48 16.39 7.89
CA HIS A 137 20.44 15.89 9.26
C HIS A 137 19.75 14.52 9.35
N ILE A 138 18.58 14.36 8.72
CA ILE A 138 17.87 13.08 8.67
C ILE A 138 18.72 12.01 7.99
N ARG A 139 19.48 12.35 6.94
CA ARG A 139 20.33 11.38 6.22
C ARG A 139 21.52 10.91 7.04
N THR A 140 22.20 11.82 7.72
CA THR A 140 23.54 11.57 8.26
C THR A 140 23.55 11.29 9.76
N ASN A 141 22.55 11.74 10.52
CA ASN A 141 22.52 11.53 11.96
C ASN A 141 22.23 10.04 12.29
N PRO A 142 23.08 9.35 13.06
CA PRO A 142 22.83 7.97 13.52
C PRO A 142 21.51 7.81 14.29
N ASP A 143 21.11 8.80 15.09
CA ASP A 143 19.86 8.75 15.87
C ASP A 143 18.62 8.69 14.97
N MET A 144 18.75 9.15 13.74
CA MET A 144 17.67 9.14 12.75
C MET A 144 17.54 7.79 12.04
N GLN A 145 18.41 6.81 12.30
CA GLN A 145 18.43 5.51 11.62
C GLN A 145 17.12 4.73 11.79
N PHE A 146 16.63 4.62 13.03
CA PHE A 146 15.37 3.92 13.30
C PHE A 146 14.23 4.48 12.43
N TYR A 147 14.11 5.80 12.37
CA TYR A 147 13.05 6.46 11.60
C TYR A 147 13.24 6.28 10.08
N ARG A 148 14.48 6.30 9.57
CA ARG A 148 14.79 6.02 8.15
C ARG A 148 14.43 4.59 7.74
N ASP A 149 14.76 3.62 8.58
CA ASP A 149 14.50 2.19 8.34
C ASP A 149 12.99 1.87 8.36
N HIS A 150 12.23 2.69 9.08
CA HIS A 150 10.78 2.61 9.19
C HIS A 150 10.00 3.55 8.26
N GLU A 151 10.70 4.23 7.35
CA GLU A 151 10.10 5.10 6.33
C GLU A 151 9.22 6.22 6.92
N VAL A 152 9.63 6.75 8.06
CA VAL A 152 8.95 7.87 8.71
C VAL A 152 9.10 9.13 7.86
N SER A 153 8.02 9.88 7.72
CA SER A 153 8.03 11.21 7.13
C SER A 153 8.08 12.26 8.22
N PHE A 154 8.73 13.39 7.96
CA PHE A 154 8.88 14.47 8.93
C PHE A 154 8.23 15.74 8.41
N ASN A 155 7.34 16.32 9.20
CA ASN A 155 6.82 17.65 8.94
C ASN A 155 7.46 18.63 9.93
N TYR A 156 7.96 19.75 9.42
CA TYR A 156 8.45 20.87 10.21
C TYR A 156 7.51 22.05 9.93
N TYR A 157 6.58 22.27 10.85
CA TYR A 157 5.57 23.30 10.77
C TYR A 157 6.07 24.56 11.50
N TYR A 158 6.26 25.65 10.77
CA TYR A 158 6.75 26.92 11.32
C TYR A 158 5.65 27.97 11.37
N ARG A 159 5.57 28.67 12.49
CA ARG A 159 4.72 29.84 12.71
C ARG A 159 5.52 30.99 13.32
N ASP A 160 5.01 32.20 13.22
CA ASP A 160 5.54 33.38 13.90
C ASP A 160 5.09 33.42 15.37
N ALA A 161 5.59 34.41 16.13
CA ALA A 161 5.19 34.65 17.51
C ALA A 161 3.69 35.03 17.68
N ALA A 162 3.05 35.51 16.61
CA ALA A 162 1.63 35.82 16.56
C ALA A 162 0.76 34.61 16.17
N MET A 163 1.36 33.42 16.06
CA MET A 163 0.74 32.14 15.69
C MET A 163 0.29 32.04 14.22
N ASN A 164 0.71 32.96 13.35
CA ASN A 164 0.48 32.89 11.92
C ASN A 164 1.39 31.83 11.30
N HIS A 165 0.83 31.01 10.40
CA HIS A 165 1.61 30.02 9.67
C HIS A 165 2.54 30.71 8.68
N LEU A 166 3.82 30.34 8.71
CA LEU A 166 4.84 30.82 7.78
C LEU A 166 5.00 29.83 6.62
N PHE A 167 5.40 28.61 6.94
CA PHE A 167 5.57 27.53 5.96
C PHE A 167 5.67 26.16 6.65
N THR A 168 5.51 25.11 5.85
CA THR A 168 5.72 23.73 6.28
C THR A 168 6.73 23.05 5.37
N ILE A 169 7.72 22.39 5.95
CA ILE A 169 8.69 21.56 5.21
C ILE A 169 8.33 20.10 5.45
N SER A 170 8.04 19.37 4.38
CA SER A 170 7.72 17.93 4.44
C SER A 170 8.87 17.12 3.84
N ILE A 171 9.56 16.35 4.67
CA ILE A 171 10.67 15.48 4.26
C ILE A 171 10.18 14.03 4.25
N THR A 172 10.02 13.49 3.04
CA THR A 172 9.51 12.13 2.80
C THR A 172 10.66 11.10 2.69
N PRO A 173 10.37 9.79 2.82
CA PRO A 173 11.34 8.73 2.55
C PRO A 173 12.07 8.86 1.21
N LYS A 174 11.35 9.26 0.16
CA LYS A 174 11.93 9.49 -1.17
C LYS A 174 13.01 10.57 -1.16
N MET A 175 12.90 11.57 -0.30
CA MET A 175 13.87 12.66 -0.20
C MET A 175 15.15 12.17 0.45
N TYR A 176 15.09 11.60 1.66
CA TYR A 176 16.32 11.22 2.36
C TYR A 176 16.95 9.91 1.85
N LYS A 177 16.18 8.99 1.24
CA LYS A 177 16.72 7.77 0.62
C LYS A 177 17.34 8.00 -0.77
N ARG A 178 17.23 9.21 -1.33
CA ARG A 178 17.83 9.55 -2.62
C ARG A 178 19.35 9.45 -2.53
N ASN A 179 19.96 8.54 -3.30
CA ASN A 179 21.41 8.37 -3.38
C ASN A 179 22.08 9.68 -3.82
N ALA A 180 22.91 10.28 -2.94
CA ALA A 180 23.65 11.52 -3.19
C ALA A 180 24.68 11.46 -4.35
N LYS A 181 24.84 10.30 -5.01
CA LYS A 181 25.81 10.09 -6.10
C LYS A 181 25.44 10.72 -7.45
N LYS A 182 24.25 11.29 -7.63
CA LYS A 182 23.78 11.80 -8.94
C LYS A 182 23.88 13.31 -9.15
N GLU A 183 24.21 14.12 -8.14
CA GLU A 183 24.20 15.58 -8.24
C GLU A 183 25.57 16.23 -8.54
N TYR A 184 26.66 15.45 -8.52
CA TYR A 184 28.00 15.98 -8.83
C TYR A 184 28.42 15.82 -10.30
N THR A 185 27.57 15.27 -11.17
CA THR A 185 27.95 14.96 -12.58
C THR A 185 27.34 15.90 -13.62
N THR A 186 26.70 17.01 -13.21
CA THR A 186 26.16 18.01 -14.15
C THR A 186 26.64 19.41 -13.83
N VAL A 187 27.93 19.56 -13.55
CA VAL A 187 28.64 20.84 -13.70
C VAL A 187 30.03 20.51 -14.27
N SER A 188 30.09 20.34 -15.58
CA SER A 188 31.31 20.31 -16.38
C SER A 188 30.97 20.70 -17.81
#